data_AF-A0A9R1EKH1-F1
#
_entry.id   AF-A0A9R1EKH1-F1
#
_cell.length_a   1.000
_cell.length_b   1.000
_cell.length_c   1.000
_cell.angle_alpha   90.00
_cell.angle_beta   90.00
_cell.angle_gamma   90.00
#
_symmetry.space_group_name_H-M   'P 1'
#
loop_
_entity.id
_entity.type
_entity.pdbx_description
1 polymer ?
#
loop_
_entity_poly.entity_id
_entity_poly.type
_entity_poly.pdbx_seq_one_letter_code
_entity_poly.pdbx_strand_id
1 'polypeptide(L)'
;MARRLLHLRPHLPSLAPRLIPSRQYMSDMRRSVFLDRLLRSLRSEISSCRAEPAPPLPPSAAPFTVEDRPGEQYVRLRRALSAEEEIRVDASMVDGAVAPTRSGVDAQDGGPEARMHISVHVEVTKPARPDFALNFECSAWPEEMDVERVFPVRRSGPAPEQQYMGRQFS
;
A
#
# COMPACT_ATOMS: atom_id res chain seq x y z
N MET A 1 23.99 -80.05 43.45
CA MET A 1 24.92 -79.90 42.30
C MET A 1 24.74 -78.48 41.75
N ALA A 2 25.40 -77.46 42.31
CA ALA A 2 26.74 -76.95 41.97
C ALA A 2 26.72 -75.77 40.96
N ARG A 3 27.05 -74.58 41.50
CA ARG A 3 27.83 -73.45 40.93
C ARG A 3 27.28 -72.67 39.71
N ARG A 4 27.13 -71.36 39.86
CA ARG A 4 28.14 -70.36 39.45
C ARG A 4 27.77 -68.93 39.90
N LEU A 5 28.71 -68.29 40.59
CA LEU A 5 28.77 -66.85 40.83
C LEU A 5 29.24 -66.16 39.55
N LEU A 6 28.63 -65.03 39.20
CA LEU A 6 29.29 -63.96 38.45
C LEU A 6 28.83 -62.61 39.02
N HIS A 7 29.72 -61.98 39.79
CA HIS A 7 29.73 -60.55 40.00
C HIS A 7 30.30 -59.89 38.74
N LEU A 8 29.57 -58.95 38.14
CA LEU A 8 30.16 -57.85 37.37
C LEU A 8 29.31 -56.59 37.53
N ARG A 9 29.99 -55.48 37.86
CA ARG A 9 29.49 -54.13 38.19
C ARG A 9 28.63 -53.50 37.08
N PRO A 10 27.75 -52.54 37.42
CA PRO A 10 27.10 -51.70 36.44
C PRO A 10 28.09 -50.64 35.93
N HIS A 11 28.42 -50.69 34.64
CA HIS A 11 29.00 -49.56 33.94
C HIS A 11 27.87 -48.65 33.45
N LEU A 12 27.61 -47.57 34.19
CA LEU A 12 26.94 -46.38 33.67
C LEU A 12 27.95 -45.58 32.86
N PRO A 13 27.75 -45.35 31.55
CA PRO A 13 28.37 -44.21 30.91
C PRO A 13 27.57 -42.96 31.29
N SER A 14 28.11 -42.21 32.24
CA SER A 14 27.89 -40.77 32.35
C SER A 14 28.32 -40.13 31.03
N LEU A 15 27.36 -39.72 30.19
CA LEU A 15 27.61 -38.80 29.09
C LEU A 15 26.96 -37.46 29.44
N ALA A 16 27.85 -36.46 29.56
CA ALA A 16 27.61 -35.07 29.90
C ALA A 16 26.43 -34.43 29.14
N PRO A 17 25.80 -33.38 29.70
CA PRO A 17 24.82 -32.59 28.97
C PRO A 17 25.54 -31.94 27.79
N ARG A 18 25.21 -32.36 26.57
CA ARG A 18 25.58 -31.63 25.37
C ARG A 18 24.86 -30.28 25.43
N LEU A 19 25.54 -29.27 25.94
CA LEU A 19 25.21 -27.88 25.63
C LEU A 19 25.32 -27.75 24.11
N ILE A 20 24.21 -27.49 23.43
CA ILE A 20 24.18 -27.15 22.01
C ILE A 20 24.02 -25.62 21.90
N PRO A 21 25.09 -24.82 22.06
CA PRO A 21 25.06 -23.40 21.67
C PRO A 21 25.09 -23.24 20.13
N SER A 22 25.52 -24.28 19.41
CA SER A 22 25.69 -24.29 17.95
C SER A 22 24.40 -24.01 17.16
N ARG A 23 23.23 -24.45 17.66
CA ARG A 23 21.96 -24.32 16.92
C ARG A 23 21.42 -22.88 16.90
N GLN A 24 21.74 -22.09 17.93
CA GLN A 24 21.42 -20.67 17.98
C GLN A 24 22.39 -19.89 17.08
N TYR A 25 23.70 -20.10 17.24
CA TYR A 25 24.73 -19.47 16.41
C TYR A 25 24.55 -19.70 14.90
N MET A 26 24.23 -20.92 14.48
CA MET A 26 23.97 -21.21 13.06
C MET A 26 22.69 -20.54 12.54
N SER A 27 21.67 -20.40 13.39
CA SER A 27 20.45 -19.66 13.06
C SER A 27 20.72 -18.17 12.95
N ASP A 28 21.53 -17.61 13.85
CA ASP A 28 21.92 -16.21 13.85
C ASP A 28 22.79 -15.86 12.64
N MET A 29 23.73 -16.73 12.27
CA MET A 29 24.58 -16.53 11.08
C MET A 29 23.79 -16.64 9.78
N ARG A 30 22.77 -17.50 9.72
CA ARG A 30 21.84 -17.54 8.58
C ARG A 30 20.96 -16.29 8.51
N ARG A 31 20.50 -15.80 9.66
CA ARG A 31 19.71 -14.57 9.77
C ARG A 31 20.53 -13.34 9.36
N SER A 32 21.79 -13.24 9.78
CA SER A 32 22.66 -12.13 9.38
C SER A 32 22.92 -12.12 7.88
N VAL A 33 23.27 -13.27 7.28
CA VAL A 33 23.46 -13.37 5.82
C VAL A 33 22.18 -13.00 5.06
N PHE A 34 21.01 -13.38 5.55
CA PHE A 34 19.73 -12.98 4.96
C PHE A 34 19.52 -11.46 5.06
N LEU A 35 19.72 -10.87 6.24
CA LEU A 35 19.57 -9.43 6.45
C LEU A 35 20.57 -8.62 5.63
N ASP A 36 21.83 -9.07 5.53
CA ASP A 36 22.85 -8.41 4.70
C ASP A 36 22.46 -8.43 3.22
N ARG A 37 21.91 -9.55 2.73
CA ARG A 37 21.40 -9.64 1.36
C ARG A 37 20.21 -8.71 1.15
N LEU A 38 19.26 -8.66 2.08
CA LEU A 38 18.11 -7.77 2.01
C LEU A 38 18.54 -6.30 2.03
N LEU A 39 19.40 -5.91 2.97
CA LEU A 39 19.92 -4.55 3.07
C LEU A 39 20.70 -4.15 1.82
N ARG A 40 21.50 -5.05 1.26
CA ARG A 40 22.20 -4.79 0.00
C ARG A 40 21.21 -4.60 -1.15
N SER A 41 20.16 -5.42 -1.23
CA SER A 41 19.11 -5.30 -2.25
C SER A 41 18.40 -3.96 -2.15
N LEU A 42 17.92 -3.60 -0.94
CA LEU A 42 17.23 -2.33 -0.70
C LEU A 42 18.12 -1.12 -0.99
N ARG A 43 19.39 -1.15 -0.57
CA ARG A 43 20.34 -0.07 -0.88
C ARG A 43 20.58 0.08 -2.38
N SER A 44 20.67 -1.05 -3.09
CA SER A 44 20.80 -1.05 -4.54
C SER A 44 19.57 -0.43 -5.19
N GLU A 45 18.38 -0.82 -4.76
CA GLU A 45 17.10 -0.32 -5.27
C GLU A 45 16.90 1.17 -5.02
N ILE A 46 17.14 1.63 -3.79
CA ILE A 46 17.11 3.06 -3.43
C ILE A 46 18.11 3.87 -4.28
N SER A 47 19.30 3.32 -4.51
CA SER A 47 20.33 3.98 -5.32
C SER A 47 19.90 4.08 -6.79
N SER A 48 19.24 3.05 -7.34
CA SER A 48 18.69 3.12 -8.70
C SER A 48 17.56 4.14 -8.82
N CYS A 49 16.64 4.22 -7.84
CA CYS A 49 15.57 5.21 -7.88
C CYS A 49 16.08 6.65 -7.87
N ARG A 50 17.23 6.92 -7.23
CA ARG A 50 17.82 8.26 -7.16
C ARG A 50 18.56 8.66 -8.44
N ALA A 51 18.96 7.70 -9.26
CA ALA A 51 19.64 7.94 -10.53
C ALA A 51 18.65 8.37 -11.63
N GLU A 52 17.39 7.97 -11.53
CA GLU A 52 16.33 8.42 -12.41
C GLU A 52 16.03 9.91 -12.21
N PRO A 53 15.84 10.69 -13.29
CA PRO A 53 15.45 12.08 -13.18
C PRO A 53 14.13 12.19 -12.43
N ALA A 54 14.03 13.20 -11.55
CA ALA A 54 12.79 13.48 -10.86
C ALA A 54 11.67 13.68 -11.90
N PRO A 55 10.47 13.12 -11.66
CA PRO A 55 9.36 13.36 -12.56
C PRO A 55 9.14 14.88 -12.71
N PRO A 56 8.76 15.34 -13.90
CA PRO A 56 8.48 16.75 -14.11
C PRO A 56 7.46 17.21 -13.08
N LEU A 57 7.65 18.43 -12.56
CA LEU A 57 6.63 19.00 -11.68
C LEU A 57 5.29 18.99 -12.42
N PRO A 58 4.19 18.61 -11.74
CA PRO A 58 2.89 18.66 -12.35
C PRO A 58 2.62 20.10 -12.84
N PRO A 59 1.82 20.25 -13.92
CA PRO A 59 1.36 21.57 -14.32
C PRO A 59 0.67 22.26 -13.15
N SER A 60 0.60 23.60 -13.20
CA SER A 60 -0.01 24.40 -12.14
C SER A 60 -1.33 23.77 -11.69
N ALA A 61 -1.43 23.46 -10.40
CA ALA A 61 -2.65 22.92 -9.81
C ALA A 61 -3.80 23.93 -9.85
N ALA A 62 -3.54 25.19 -10.22
CA ALA A 62 -4.57 26.19 -10.45
C ALA A 62 -5.61 25.64 -11.44
N PRO A 63 -6.91 25.69 -11.09
CA PRO A 63 -7.51 26.56 -10.07
C PRO A 63 -7.69 25.93 -8.67
N PHE A 64 -7.08 24.79 -8.39
CA PHE A 64 -7.09 24.14 -7.08
C PHE A 64 -5.90 24.54 -6.20
N THR A 65 -6.14 24.50 -4.90
CA THR A 65 -5.12 24.52 -3.85
C THR A 65 -4.78 23.09 -3.47
N VAL A 66 -3.49 22.77 -3.32
CA VAL A 66 -3.02 21.46 -2.89
C VAL A 66 -2.81 21.49 -1.37
N GLU A 67 -3.53 20.64 -0.64
CA GLU A 67 -3.29 20.38 0.77
C GLU A 67 -2.43 19.13 0.90
N ASP A 68 -1.13 19.30 1.14
CA ASP A 68 -0.22 18.20 1.48
C ASP A 68 -0.34 17.85 2.97
N ARG A 69 -0.50 16.57 3.27
CA ARG A 69 -0.62 16.04 4.63
C ARG A 69 0.40 14.92 4.82
N PRO A 70 1.58 15.24 5.37
CA PRO A 70 2.65 14.27 5.55
C PRO A 70 2.18 13.05 6.34
N GLY A 71 2.38 11.86 5.76
CA GLY A 71 1.98 10.58 6.37
C GLY A 71 0.60 10.08 5.97
N GLU A 72 -0.20 10.89 5.29
CA GLU A 72 -1.43 10.43 4.63
C GLU A 72 -1.10 9.93 3.22
N GLN A 73 -1.70 8.82 2.80
CA GLN A 73 -1.48 8.22 1.47
C GLN A 73 -2.48 8.74 0.43
N TYR A 74 -2.82 10.04 0.50
CA TYR A 74 -3.66 10.70 -0.48
C TYR A 74 -3.26 12.17 -0.64
N VAL A 75 -3.52 12.73 -1.81
CA VAL A 75 -3.38 14.16 -2.11
C VAL A 75 -4.75 14.80 -2.06
N ARG A 76 -4.88 15.91 -1.32
CA ARG A 76 -6.12 16.68 -1.26
C ARG A 76 -6.02 17.94 -2.09
N LEU A 77 -7.01 18.16 -2.95
CA LEU A 77 -7.20 19.38 -3.72
C LEU A 77 -8.47 20.09 -3.26
N ARG A 78 -8.43 21.42 -3.17
CA ARG A 78 -9.60 22.22 -2.83
C ARG A 78 -9.76 23.42 -3.72
N ARG A 79 -11.02 23.70 -4.05
CA ARG A 79 -11.41 24.85 -4.85
C ARG A 79 -12.79 25.35 -4.45
N ALA A 80 -12.91 26.64 -4.19
CA ALA A 80 -14.19 27.33 -4.23
C ALA A 80 -14.48 27.71 -5.69
N LEU A 81 -15.57 27.20 -6.25
CA LEU A 81 -15.94 27.50 -7.64
C LEU A 81 -16.74 28.81 -7.73
N SER A 82 -17.43 29.16 -6.64
CA SER A 82 -18.17 30.41 -6.44
C SER A 82 -18.39 30.64 -4.93
N ALA A 83 -19.18 31.65 -4.55
CA ALA A 83 -19.68 31.78 -3.17
C ALA A 83 -20.71 30.68 -2.80
N GLU A 84 -21.12 29.84 -3.76
CA GLU A 84 -22.19 28.86 -3.59
C GLU A 84 -21.69 27.41 -3.49
N GLU A 85 -20.48 27.11 -3.97
CA GLU A 85 -19.97 25.74 -4.07
C GLU A 85 -18.48 25.64 -3.73
N GLU A 86 -18.18 24.71 -2.82
CA GLU A 86 -16.83 24.27 -2.46
C GLU A 86 -16.64 22.82 -2.90
N ILE A 87 -15.55 22.59 -3.64
CA ILE A 87 -15.14 21.28 -4.17
C ILE A 87 -13.89 20.85 -3.43
N ARG A 88 -13.92 19.64 -2.89
CA ARG A 88 -12.77 18.92 -2.37
C ARG A 88 -12.57 17.65 -3.18
N VAL A 89 -11.33 17.37 -3.54
CA VAL A 89 -10.93 16.14 -4.23
C VAL A 89 -9.84 15.48 -3.41
N ASP A 90 -10.06 14.24 -3.00
CA ASP A 90 -9.05 13.40 -2.36
C ASP A 90 -8.68 12.29 -3.34
N ALA A 91 -7.43 12.26 -3.79
CA ALA A 91 -6.91 11.24 -4.69
C ALA A 91 -5.92 10.34 -3.94
N SER A 92 -6.10 9.02 -3.98
CA SER A 92 -5.21 8.07 -3.32
C SER A 92 -3.83 8.00 -3.98
N MET A 93 -2.86 7.43 -3.25
CA MET A 93 -1.71 6.79 -3.89
C MET A 93 -2.18 5.57 -4.68
N VAL A 94 -1.36 5.12 -5.65
CA VAL A 94 -1.64 3.94 -6.50
C VAL A 94 -2.10 2.77 -5.64
N ASP A 95 -3.33 2.32 -5.88
CA ASP A 95 -4.02 1.28 -5.11
C ASP A 95 -4.43 0.07 -5.98
N GLY A 96 -4.18 0.14 -7.29
CA GLY A 96 -4.32 -0.98 -8.21
C GLY A 96 -3.32 -0.93 -9.36
N ALA A 97 -3.03 -2.09 -9.95
CA ALA A 97 -2.21 -2.17 -11.15
C ALA A 97 -2.61 -3.38 -12.00
N VAL A 98 -2.65 -3.18 -13.32
CA VAL A 98 -2.82 -4.25 -14.31
C VAL A 98 -1.53 -4.38 -15.10
N ALA A 99 -0.94 -5.57 -15.04
CA ALA A 99 0.25 -5.88 -15.81
C ALA A 99 -0.06 -5.86 -17.32
N PRO A 100 0.89 -5.40 -18.14
CA PRO A 100 0.71 -5.39 -19.58
C PRO A 100 0.51 -6.82 -20.11
N THR A 101 -0.45 -7.01 -21.01
CA THR A 101 -0.56 -8.25 -21.78
C THR A 101 0.63 -8.29 -22.74
N ARG A 102 1.49 -9.30 -22.61
CA ARG A 102 2.62 -9.51 -23.54
C ARG A 102 2.07 -9.86 -24.91
N SER A 103 1.75 -8.85 -25.73
CA SER A 103 1.58 -9.06 -27.17
C SER A 103 2.97 -9.03 -27.79
N GLY A 104 3.41 -10.17 -28.29
CA GLY A 104 4.76 -10.33 -28.83
C GLY A 104 4.92 -9.55 -30.13
N VAL A 105 5.43 -8.32 -30.05
CA VAL A 105 6.16 -7.63 -31.12
C VAL A 105 7.17 -6.70 -30.44
N ASP A 106 8.38 -6.65 -30.99
CA ASP A 106 9.61 -6.17 -30.38
C ASP A 106 9.52 -4.83 -29.61
N ALA A 107 9.94 -4.88 -28.35
CA ALA A 107 10.16 -3.72 -27.49
C ALA A 107 11.46 -3.01 -27.90
N GLN A 108 11.42 -2.31 -29.03
CA GLN A 108 12.46 -1.37 -29.46
C GLN A 108 12.02 0.09 -29.21
N ASP A 109 11.23 0.32 -28.16
CA ASP A 109 11.09 1.57 -27.41
C ASP A 109 10.02 1.31 -26.33
N GLY A 110 10.37 1.44 -25.05
CA GLY A 110 9.42 1.43 -23.91
C GLY A 110 8.27 0.41 -24.01
N GLY A 111 8.53 -0.87 -23.73
CA GLY A 111 7.50 -1.92 -23.71
C GLY A 111 6.27 -1.53 -22.84
N PRO A 112 5.11 -2.18 -23.05
CA PRO A 112 3.84 -1.72 -22.50
C PRO A 112 3.93 -1.54 -20.97
N GLU A 113 3.70 -0.33 -20.49
CA GLU A 113 3.79 0.00 -19.07
C GLU A 113 2.62 -0.60 -18.29
N ALA A 114 2.84 -0.87 -16.99
CA ALA A 114 1.76 -1.32 -16.12
C ALA A 114 0.69 -0.20 -16.01
N ARG A 115 -0.58 -0.56 -16.21
CA ARG A 115 -1.69 0.39 -16.02
C ARG A 115 -1.94 0.54 -14.53
N MET A 116 -1.64 1.72 -13.99
CA MET A 116 -1.83 2.04 -12.57
C MET A 116 -3.23 2.61 -12.34
N HIS A 117 -3.83 2.28 -11.21
CA HIS A 117 -5.14 2.77 -10.78
C HIS A 117 -5.00 3.61 -9.51
N ILE A 118 -5.80 4.66 -9.42
CA ILE A 118 -6.05 5.43 -8.20
C ILE A 118 -7.55 5.58 -7.99
N SER A 119 -7.99 5.51 -6.73
CA SER A 119 -9.31 5.98 -6.32
C SER A 119 -9.33 7.49 -6.13
N VAL A 120 -10.39 8.13 -6.64
CA VAL A 120 -10.64 9.56 -6.48
C VAL A 120 -11.97 9.78 -5.80
N HIS A 121 -11.96 10.53 -4.71
CA HIS A 121 -13.17 10.93 -4.00
C HIS A 121 -13.42 12.42 -4.17
N VAL A 122 -14.55 12.78 -4.76
CA VAL A 122 -14.95 14.18 -4.93
C VAL A 122 -16.10 14.48 -3.98
N GLU A 123 -15.94 15.54 -3.21
CA GLU A 123 -16.95 16.04 -2.29
C GLU A 123 -17.33 17.46 -2.72
N VAL A 124 -18.62 17.66 -3.00
CA VAL A 124 -19.18 18.97 -3.35
C VAL A 124 -20.09 19.42 -2.23
N THR A 125 -19.82 20.61 -1.71
CA THR A 125 -20.61 21.20 -0.62
C THR A 125 -21.08 22.59 -0.99
N LYS A 126 -22.22 22.99 -0.41
CA LYS A 126 -22.74 24.35 -0.54
C LYS A 126 -22.55 25.08 0.78
N PRO A 127 -21.88 26.25 0.82
CA PRO A 127 -21.70 27.01 2.06
C PRO A 127 -23.02 27.36 2.76
N ALA A 128 -24.11 27.52 2.01
CA ALA A 128 -25.46 27.75 2.55
C ALA A 128 -26.06 26.51 3.24
N ARG A 129 -25.52 25.31 3.01
CA ARG A 129 -25.94 24.02 3.60
C ARG A 129 -24.72 23.17 3.94
N PRO A 130 -23.89 23.60 4.92
CA PRO A 130 -22.61 22.95 5.22
C PRO A 130 -22.77 21.57 5.85
N ASP A 131 -23.97 21.26 6.35
CA ASP A 131 -24.36 19.96 6.90
C ASP A 131 -24.62 18.89 5.83
N PHE A 132 -24.64 19.28 4.55
CA PHE A 132 -24.90 18.37 3.44
C PHE A 132 -23.80 18.43 2.38
N ALA A 133 -23.39 17.27 1.91
CA ALA A 133 -22.42 17.11 0.85
C ALA A 133 -22.93 16.14 -0.21
N LEU A 134 -22.47 16.30 -1.45
CA LEU A 134 -22.63 15.31 -2.50
C LEU A 134 -21.27 14.66 -2.76
N ASN A 135 -21.20 13.35 -2.56
CA ASN A 135 -19.98 12.57 -2.73
C ASN A 135 -20.01 11.79 -4.04
N PHE A 136 -18.85 11.74 -4.69
CA PHE A 136 -18.58 10.95 -5.87
C PHE A 136 -17.42 10.01 -5.55
N GLU A 137 -17.62 8.72 -5.79
CA GLU A 137 -16.56 7.72 -5.79
C GLU A 137 -16.19 7.46 -7.25
N CYS A 138 -14.92 7.63 -7.58
CA CYS A 138 -14.40 7.50 -8.93
C CYS A 138 -13.23 6.53 -8.97
N SER A 139 -13.15 5.78 -10.07
CA SER A 139 -12.02 4.93 -10.44
C SER A 139 -11.25 5.64 -11.56
N ALA A 140 -9.95 5.89 -11.36
CA ALA A 140 -9.11 6.54 -12.35
C ALA A 140 -7.96 5.62 -12.78
N TRP A 141 -7.93 5.36 -14.08
CA TRP A 141 -6.84 4.72 -14.82
C TRP A 141 -6.09 5.80 -15.62
N PRO A 142 -4.94 5.50 -16.26
CA PRO A 142 -4.16 6.53 -16.94
C PRO A 142 -4.90 7.22 -18.10
N GLU A 143 -5.81 6.49 -18.76
CA GLU A 143 -6.53 6.93 -19.96
C GLU A 143 -7.97 7.38 -19.68
N GLU A 144 -8.54 6.96 -18.56
CA GLU A 144 -9.97 7.09 -18.29
C GLU A 144 -10.25 7.25 -16.79
N MET A 145 -11.33 7.96 -16.47
CA MET A 145 -11.84 8.07 -15.12
C MET A 145 -13.36 7.91 -15.15
N ASP A 146 -13.84 6.95 -14.37
CA ASP A 146 -15.25 6.61 -14.27
C ASP A 146 -15.81 6.98 -12.91
N VAL A 147 -17.06 7.45 -12.90
CA VAL A 147 -17.82 7.67 -11.66
C VAL A 147 -18.49 6.35 -11.30
N GLU A 148 -18.02 5.69 -10.26
CA GLU A 148 -18.59 4.42 -9.80
C GLU A 148 -19.90 4.65 -9.04
N ARG A 149 -19.97 5.74 -8.25
CA ARG A 149 -21.10 6.02 -7.36
C ARG A 149 -21.24 7.51 -7.07
N VAL A 150 -22.50 7.96 -6.89
CA VAL A 150 -22.83 9.32 -6.44
C VAL A 150 -23.88 9.26 -5.35
N PHE A 151 -23.61 9.86 -4.19
CA PHE A 151 -24.53 9.81 -3.07
C PHE A 151 -24.45 11.03 -2.14
N PRO A 152 -25.58 11.44 -1.55
CA PRO A 152 -25.62 12.51 -0.58
C PRO A 152 -25.12 12.07 0.80
N VAL A 153 -24.44 12.95 1.51
CA VAL A 153 -23.95 12.73 2.88
C VAL A 153 -24.38 13.86 3.80
N ARG A 154 -24.88 13.50 4.99
CA ARG A 154 -25.12 14.45 6.08
C ARG A 154 -23.89 14.45 6.99
N ARG A 155 -23.25 15.61 7.13
CA ARG A 155 -22.03 15.82 7.95
C ARG A 155 -22.33 16.06 9.42
N SER A 156 -23.55 16.49 9.75
CA SER A 156 -23.97 16.82 11.11
C SER A 156 -25.29 16.15 11.47
N GLY A 157 -25.42 15.84 12.77
CA GLY A 157 -26.54 15.09 13.32
C GLY A 157 -26.30 13.58 13.34
N PRO A 158 -27.24 12.82 13.91
CA PRO A 158 -27.16 11.36 13.91
C PRO A 158 -27.15 10.83 12.47
N ALA A 159 -26.25 9.89 12.20
CA ALA A 159 -26.23 9.18 10.93
C ALA A 159 -27.60 8.50 10.72
N PRO A 160 -28.19 8.61 9.52
CA PRO A 160 -29.46 7.92 9.24
C PRO A 160 -29.24 6.41 9.34
N GLU A 161 -30.23 5.68 9.86
CA GLU A 161 -30.18 4.21 9.94
C GLU A 161 -29.95 3.56 8.57
N GLN A 162 -30.46 4.19 7.51
CA GLN A 162 -30.20 3.83 6.13
C GLN A 162 -29.86 5.09 5.34
N GLN A 163 -28.61 5.19 4.92
CA GLN A 163 -28.17 6.21 3.98
C GLN A 163 -28.30 5.67 2.56
N TYR A 164 -28.92 6.44 1.68
CA TYR A 164 -28.95 6.12 0.26
C TYR A 164 -27.53 6.27 -0.31
N MET A 165 -26.92 5.15 -0.69
CA MET A 165 -25.57 5.09 -1.26
C MET A 165 -25.56 5.29 -2.77
N GLY A 166 -26.61 5.88 -3.37
CA GLY A 166 -26.59 6.11 -4.80
C GLY A 166 -26.80 4.86 -5.65
N ARG A 167 -26.79 5.06 -6.96
CA ARG A 167 -26.70 3.99 -7.94
C ARG A 167 -25.23 3.70 -8.22
N GLN A 168 -24.89 2.42 -8.35
CA GLN A 168 -23.62 2.00 -8.92
C GLN A 168 -23.71 2.05 -10.45
N PHE A 169 -22.76 2.73 -11.09
CA PHE A 169 -22.77 2.95 -12.54
C PHE A 169 -21.94 1.91 -13.32
N SER A 170 -21.03 1.21 -12.64
CA SER A 170 -20.13 0.18 -13.18
C SER A 170 -20.58 -1.25 -12.86
#